data_AF-A0A9N7CB33-F1
#
_entry.id   AF-A0A9N7CB33-F1
#
_cell.length_a   1.000
_cell.length_b   1.000
_cell.length_c   1.000
_cell.angle_alpha   90.00
_cell.angle_beta   90.00
_cell.angle_gamma   90.00
#
_symmetry.space_group_name_H-M   'P 1'
#
loop_
_entity.id
_entity.type
_entity.pdbx_description
1 polymer ?
#
loop_
_entity_poly.entity_id
_entity_poly.type
_entity_poly.pdbx_seq_one_letter_code
_entity_poly.pdbx_strand_id
1 'polypeptide(L)'
;MWSEGHKYTYNDLGSDAHLCGGAGGCLIDERGAIKLSKDEFYQFAKTGFDFKIIGYHGTVTGHVPASAFQSVIDQCPDTGSVNTAGASGG
;
A
#
# COMPACT_ATOMS: atom_id res chain seq x y z
N MET A 1 -2.31 2.88 -11.03
CA MET A 1 -1.44 3.70 -10.17
C MET A 1 0.00 3.55 -10.62
N TRP A 2 0.85 4.57 -10.47
CA TRP A 2 2.25 4.53 -10.90
C TRP A 2 3.20 4.76 -9.73
N SER A 3 4.31 4.04 -9.67
CA SER A 3 5.42 4.25 -8.73
C SER A 3 6.71 3.74 -9.38
N GLU A 4 7.81 4.50 -9.25
CA GLU A 4 9.14 4.17 -9.84
C GLU A 4 9.09 3.70 -11.31
N GLY A 5 8.18 4.26 -12.12
CA GLY A 5 7.99 3.88 -13.53
C GLY A 5 7.18 2.59 -13.74
N HIS A 6 6.76 1.89 -12.70
CA HIS A 6 5.91 0.71 -12.75
C HIS A 6 4.42 1.07 -12.60
N LYS A 7 3.58 0.40 -13.40
CA LYS A 7 2.13 0.51 -13.31
C LYS A 7 1.58 -0.60 -12.41
N TYR A 8 1.08 -0.22 -11.25
CA TYR A 8 0.45 -1.13 -10.30
C TYR A 8 -1.05 -1.27 -10.53
N THR A 9 -1.55 -2.49 -10.25
CA THR A 9 -2.98 -2.74 -10.12
C THR A 9 -3.51 -2.00 -8.90
N TYR A 10 -4.40 -1.05 -9.17
CA TYR A 10 -5.12 -0.30 -8.16
C TYR A 10 -6.51 -0.91 -8.05
N ASN A 11 -6.84 -1.39 -6.86
CA ASN A 11 -8.17 -1.86 -6.52
C ASN A 11 -8.93 -0.70 -5.89
N ASP A 12 -9.96 -0.22 -6.59
CA ASP A 12 -10.92 0.71 -6.04
C ASP A 12 -11.75 0.00 -4.97
N LEU A 13 -11.75 0.53 -3.75
CA LEU A 13 -12.49 0.00 -2.61
C LEU A 13 -13.76 0.81 -2.32
N GLY A 14 -14.10 1.75 -3.20
CA GLY A 14 -15.25 2.63 -3.10
C GLY A 14 -14.87 4.06 -2.72
N SER A 15 -15.87 4.93 -2.85
CA SER A 15 -15.80 6.32 -2.46
C SER A 15 -17.01 6.69 -1.62
N ASP A 16 -16.79 7.58 -0.67
CA ASP A 16 -17.86 8.14 0.15
C ASP A 16 -17.93 9.65 -0.08
N ALA A 17 -19.13 10.13 -0.39
CA ALA A 17 -19.39 11.56 -0.54
C ALA A 17 -19.91 12.11 0.79
N HIS A 18 -19.22 13.12 1.30
CA HIS A 18 -19.56 13.76 2.58
C HIS A 18 -19.63 15.27 2.41
N LEU A 19 -20.35 15.91 3.33
CA LEU A 19 -20.53 17.38 3.37
C LEU A 19 -21.06 17.96 2.05
N CYS A 20 -21.92 17.22 1.36
CA CYS A 20 -22.60 17.69 0.16
C CYS A 20 -23.57 18.83 0.51
N GLY A 21 -23.19 20.07 0.21
CA GLY A 21 -23.98 21.25 0.55
C GLY A 21 -23.88 22.36 -0.48
N GLY A 22 -24.99 22.62 -1.18
CA GLY A 22 -25.21 23.80 -2.03
C GLY A 22 -24.10 24.07 -3.05
N ALA A 23 -23.82 25.36 -3.31
CA ALA A 23 -22.87 25.81 -4.34
C ALA A 23 -21.39 25.42 -4.10
N GLY A 24 -21.07 24.69 -3.02
CA GLY A 24 -19.70 24.34 -2.62
C GLY A 24 -19.21 22.95 -3.05
N GLY A 25 -20.05 22.11 -3.67
CA GLY A 25 -19.69 20.75 -4.05
C GLY A 25 -19.71 19.74 -2.90
N CYS A 26 -19.29 18.51 -3.17
CA CYS A 26 -19.12 17.44 -2.17
C CYS A 26 -17.64 17.20 -1.92
N LEU A 27 -17.28 16.88 -0.68
CA LEU A 27 -16.00 16.22 -0.41
C LEU A 27 -16.15 14.75 -0.76
N ILE A 28 -15.16 14.20 -1.47
CA ILE A 28 -15.13 12.79 -1.86
C ILE A 28 -13.91 12.17 -1.19
N ASP A 29 -14.17 11.20 -0.31
CA ASP A 29 -13.13 10.35 0.24
C ASP A 29 -13.04 9.09 -0.62
N GLU A 30 -11.94 8.94 -1.35
CA GLU A 30 -11.67 7.76 -2.17
C GLU A 30 -10.81 6.76 -1.38
N ARG A 31 -11.24 5.50 -1.36
CA ARG A 31 -10.50 4.40 -0.73
C ARG A 31 -9.99 3.45 -1.80
N GLY A 32 -8.73 3.05 -1.68
CA GLY A 32 -8.13 2.12 -2.61
C GLY A 32 -7.00 1.32 -2.01
N ALA A 33 -6.68 0.21 -2.66
CA ALA A 33 -5.57 -0.65 -2.31
C ALA A 33 -4.68 -0.93 -3.52
N ILE A 34 -3.39 -1.05 -3.25
CA ILE A 34 -2.38 -1.42 -4.23
C ILE A 34 -1.94 -2.83 -3.89
N LYS A 35 -1.92 -3.70 -4.89
CA LYS A 35 -1.32 -5.02 -4.70
C LYS A 35 0.18 -4.93 -5.00
N LEU A 36 0.98 -5.20 -3.98
CA LEU A 36 2.42 -5.36 -4.09
C LEU A 36 2.78 -6.85 -3.98
N SER A 37 3.83 -7.27 -4.66
CA SER A 37 4.46 -8.55 -4.34
C SER A 37 5.16 -8.47 -2.98
N LYS A 38 5.50 -9.64 -2.42
CA LYS A 38 6.26 -9.73 -1.18
C LYS A 38 7.59 -8.99 -1.29
N ASP A 39 8.35 -9.26 -2.35
CA ASP A 39 9.67 -8.67 -2.53
C ASP A 39 9.61 -7.14 -2.66
N GLU A 40 8.62 -6.61 -3.39
CA GLU A 40 8.38 -5.17 -3.47
C GLU A 40 8.02 -4.56 -2.12
N PHE A 41 7.16 -5.23 -1.33
CA PHE A 41 6.80 -4.75 0.01
C PHE A 41 8.03 -4.64 0.91
N TYR A 42 8.91 -5.64 0.91
CA TYR A 42 10.16 -5.63 1.68
C TYR A 42 11.20 -4.65 1.13
N GLN A 43 11.19 -4.38 -0.18
CA GLN A 43 12.02 -3.33 -0.76
C GLN A 43 11.56 -1.94 -0.29
N PHE A 44 10.26 -1.67 -0.35
CA PHE A 44 9.69 -0.40 0.09
C PHE A 44 9.75 -0.20 1.61
N ALA A 45 9.92 -1.26 2.40
CA ALA A 45 10.30 -1.15 3.81
C ALA A 45 11.69 -0.55 4.03
N LYS A 46 12.54 -0.46 3.00
CA LYS A 46 13.86 0.18 3.06
C LYS A 46 13.86 1.56 2.41
N THR A 47 13.12 1.73 1.32
CA THR A 47 13.19 2.93 0.47
C THR A 47 12.01 3.89 0.65
N GLY A 48 10.89 3.41 1.20
CA GLY A 48 9.60 4.08 1.08
C GLY A 48 8.99 3.86 -0.31
N PHE A 49 7.83 4.46 -0.54
CA PHE A 49 7.04 4.26 -1.75
C PHE A 49 6.41 5.57 -2.21
N ASP A 50 6.97 6.17 -3.26
CA ASP A 50 6.38 7.30 -3.95
C ASP A 50 5.34 6.84 -4.95
N PHE A 51 4.21 7.52 -5.04
CA PHE A 51 3.15 7.11 -5.92
C PHE A 51 2.45 8.27 -6.63
N LYS A 52 1.84 7.94 -7.77
CA LYS A 52 0.96 8.78 -8.56
C LYS A 52 -0.33 8.04 -8.90
N ILE A 53 -1.44 8.52 -8.37
CA ILE A 53 -2.79 8.12 -8.73
C ILE A 53 -3.29 9.10 -9.78
N ILE A 54 -3.78 8.58 -10.90
CA ILE A 54 -4.39 9.39 -11.96
C ILE A 54 -5.85 8.94 -11.98
N GLY A 55 -6.71 9.76 -11.37
CA GLY A 55 -8.16 9.57 -11.34
C GLY A 55 -8.85 10.41 -12.41
N TYR A 56 -10.17 10.26 -12.52
CA TYR A 56 -10.97 11.01 -13.50
C TYR A 56 -10.91 12.53 -13.28
N HIS A 57 -10.83 12.96 -12.01
CA HIS A 57 -10.84 14.37 -11.62
C HIS A 57 -9.45 14.99 -11.42
N GLY A 58 -8.37 14.23 -11.60
CA GLY A 58 -7.02 14.78 -11.46
C GLY A 58 -5.95 13.76 -11.13
N THR A 59 -4.81 14.30 -10.72
CA THR A 59 -3.64 13.52 -10.32
C THR A 59 -3.34 13.80 -8.86
N VAL A 60 -3.17 12.74 -8.08
CA VAL A 60 -2.65 12.80 -6.71
C VAL A 60 -1.28 12.13 -6.70
N THR A 61 -0.29 12.82 -6.16
CA THR A 61 1.02 12.24 -5.85
C THR A 61 1.21 12.19 -4.35
N GLY A 62 1.80 11.13 -3.85
CA GLY A 62 2.05 10.96 -2.42
C GLY A 62 3.26 10.09 -2.15
N HIS A 63 3.66 10.06 -0.88
CA HIS A 63 4.78 9.26 -0.40
C HIS A 63 4.33 8.48 0.83
N VAL A 64 4.60 7.18 0.84
CA VAL A 64 4.47 6.33 2.03
C VAL A 64 5.89 6.09 2.59
N PRO A 65 6.18 6.50 3.83
CA PRO A 65 7.52 6.34 4.39
C PRO A 65 7.84 4.87 4.63
N ALA A 66 9.13 4.53 4.52
CA ALA A 66 9.65 3.19 4.80
C ALA A 66 9.19 2.63 6.15
N SER A 67 9.10 3.49 7.17
CA SER A 67 8.65 3.14 8.52
C SER A 67 7.21 2.59 8.57
N ALA A 68 6.34 2.98 7.65
CA ALA A 68 4.97 2.45 7.60
C ALA A 68 4.96 0.97 7.20
N PHE A 69 5.77 0.59 6.22
CA PHE A 69 5.95 -0.81 5.82
C PHE A 69 6.67 -1.61 6.90
N GLN A 70 7.73 -1.04 7.49
CA GLN A 70 8.48 -1.70 8.57
C GLN A 70 7.59 -1.98 9.78
N SER A 71 6.70 -1.04 10.14
CA SER A 71 5.75 -1.22 11.24
C SER A 71 4.82 -2.42 11.02
N VAL A 72 4.47 -2.74 9.77
CA VAL A 72 3.65 -3.92 9.44
C VAL A 72 4.48 -5.20 9.56
N ILE A 73 5.74 -5.18 9.09
CA ILE A 73 6.67 -6.32 9.23
C ILE A 73 6.91 -6.65 10.70
N ASP A 74 7.06 -5.63 11.55
CA ASP A 74 7.33 -5.83 12.98
C ASP A 74 6.12 -6.42 13.72
N GLN A 75 4.90 -6.11 13.28
CA GLN A 75 3.65 -6.64 13.83
C GLN A 75 3.33 -8.05 13.34
N CYS A 76 3.67 -8.33 12.08
CA CYS A 76 3.48 -9.62 11.44
C CYS A 76 4.81 -10.08 10.86
N PRO A 77 5.79 -10.46 11.71
CA PRO A 77 7.02 -11.04 11.20
C PRO A 77 6.61 -12.27 10.41
N ASP A 78 6.99 -12.33 9.14
CA ASP A 78 6.83 -13.52 8.32
C ASP A 78 7.55 -14.66 9.04
N THR A 79 6.80 -15.44 9.83
CA THR A 79 7.24 -16.73 10.34
C THR A 79 7.28 -17.63 9.12
N GLY A 80 8.31 -17.47 8.30
CA GLY A 80 8.64 -18.41 7.25
C GLY A 80 8.59 -19.80 7.85
N SER A 81 7.93 -20.72 7.16
CA SER A 81 7.89 -22.14 7.46
C SER A 81 9.24 -22.59 8.00
N VAL A 82 9.30 -22.81 9.32
CA VAL A 82 10.48 -23.38 9.95
C VAL A 82 10.56 -24.78 9.36
N ASN A 83 11.48 -24.98 8.42
CA ASN A 83 11.94 -26.32 8.08
C ASN A 83 12.51 -26.88 9.37
N THR A 84 11.73 -27.71 10.08
CA THR A 84 12.25 -28.63 11.09
C THR A 84 13.07 -29.69 10.37
N ALA A 85 14.24 -29.29 9.89
CA ALA A 85 15.31 -30.20 9.53
C ALA A 85 16.20 -30.35 10.77
N GLY A 86 16.15 -31.54 11.38
CA GLY A 86 17.23 -32.04 12.23
C GLY A 86 17.10 -31.75 13.72
N ALA A 87 16.41 -32.63 14.44
CA ALA A 87 16.80 -33.02 15.79
C ALA A 87 16.65 -34.55 15.92
N SER A 88 17.56 -35.27 15.28
CA SER A 88 17.90 -36.64 15.62
C SER A 88 19.22 -36.62 16.39
N GLY A 89 19.26 -37.17 17.60
CA GLY A 89 20.48 -37.64 18.23
C GLY A 89 20.85 -36.96 19.55
N GLY A 90 20.86 -37.76 20.62
CA GLY A 90 21.32 -37.42 21.96
C GLY A 90 20.63 -38.25 23.01
#